data_AF-A0A918L4A5-F1
#
_entry.id   AF-A0A918L4A5-F1
#
_cell.length_a   1.000
_cell.length_b   1.000
_cell.length_c   1.000
_cell.angle_alpha   90.00
_cell.angle_beta   90.00
_cell.angle_gamma   90.00
#
_symmetry.space_group_name_H-M   'P 1'
#
loop_
_entity.id
_entity.type
_entity.pdbx_description
1 polymer ?
#
loop_
_entity_poly.entity_id
_entity_poly.type
_entity_poly.pdbx_seq_one_letter_code
_entity_poly.pdbx_strand_id
1 'polypeptide(L)'
;MGVAIHQNTGPKTFGDLSNAGVLVVVGYAELLKNDFAKLAGATAGTVAEFVRDASGTWEFHEMVRGFGSEPIVFGTEMGSAPRP
;
A
#
# COMPACT_ATOMS: atom_id res chain seq x y z
N MET A 1 -5.45 2.84 -1.81
CA MET A 1 -5.44 1.79 -0.75
C MET A 1 -4.02 1.61 -0.24
N GLY A 2 -3.83 1.38 1.06
CA GLY A 2 -2.51 1.18 1.63
C GLY A 2 -2.54 0.40 2.94
N VAL A 3 -1.34 -0.01 3.37
CA VAL A 3 -1.06 -0.84 4.53
C VAL A 3 0.01 -0.14 5.37
N ALA A 4 -0.16 -0.11 6.69
CA ALA A 4 0.80 0.47 7.62
C ALA A 4 1.08 -0.50 8.76
N ILE A 5 2.33 -0.52 9.23
CA ILE A 5 2.75 -1.33 10.37
C ILE A 5 2.44 -0.56 11.65
N HIS A 6 1.78 -1.19 12.62
CA HIS A 6 1.54 -0.60 13.93
C HIS A 6 2.84 -0.56 14.75
N GLN A 7 3.33 0.64 15.09
CA GLN A 7 4.66 0.89 15.67
C GLN A 7 4.70 0.85 17.22
N ASN A 8 3.98 -0.09 17.85
CA ASN A 8 3.84 -0.12 19.31
C ASN A 8 5.11 -0.55 20.09
N THR A 9 6.15 -1.06 19.41
CA THR A 9 7.42 -1.49 20.02
C THR A 9 8.64 -0.80 19.40
N GLY A 10 8.47 0.41 18.87
CA GLY A 10 9.52 1.13 18.11
C GLY A 10 9.49 0.82 16.61
N PRO A 11 10.38 1.47 15.83
CA PRO A 11 10.34 1.44 14.37
C PRO A 11 10.52 0.03 13.81
N LYS A 12 9.53 -0.41 13.03
CA LYS A 12 9.50 -1.66 12.25
C LYS A 12 9.13 -1.37 10.81
N THR A 13 9.92 -1.92 9.92
CA THR A 13 9.75 -1.86 8.48
C THR A 13 9.18 -3.18 7.94
N PHE A 14 8.75 -3.19 6.68
CA PHE A 14 8.28 -4.44 6.05
C PHE A 14 9.38 -5.52 6.00
N GLY A 15 10.65 -5.12 5.91
CA GLY A 15 11.80 -6.04 5.93
C GLY A 15 12.01 -6.73 7.29
N ASP A 16 11.47 -6.16 8.37
CA ASP A 16 11.54 -6.76 9.71
C ASP A 16 10.44 -7.81 9.95
N LEU A 17 9.47 -7.93 9.03
CA LEU A 17 8.33 -8.83 9.15
C LEU A 17 8.56 -10.11 8.36
N SER A 18 8.34 -11.26 9.00
CA SER A 18 8.26 -12.53 8.28
C SER A 18 6.83 -12.75 7.74
N ASN A 19 6.73 -13.29 6.53
CA ASN A 19 5.46 -13.63 5.88
C ASN A 19 4.49 -12.45 5.69
N ALA A 20 5.03 -11.24 5.49
CA ALA A 20 4.22 -10.09 5.10
C ALA A 20 3.76 -10.24 3.64
N GLY A 21 2.49 -9.94 3.37
CA GLY A 21 1.97 -9.93 2.02
C GLY A 21 0.56 -9.37 1.95
N VAL A 22 0.18 -8.93 0.75
CA VAL A 22 -1.16 -8.46 0.41
C VAL A 22 -1.65 -9.14 -0.87
N LEU A 23 -2.94 -9.45 -0.88
CA LEU A 23 -3.66 -9.97 -2.04
C LEU A 23 -4.91 -9.13 -2.25
N VAL A 24 -5.06 -8.55 -3.44
CA VAL A 24 -6.25 -7.81 -3.86
C VAL A 24 -7.00 -8.65 -4.88
N VAL A 25 -8.28 -8.93 -4.63
CA VAL A 25 -9.12 -9.81 -5.46
C VAL A 25 -10.48 -9.20 -5.75
N VAL A 26 -11.03 -9.49 -6.92
CA VAL A 26 -12.44 -9.25 -7.26
C VAL A 26 -13.09 -10.57 -7.68
N GLY A 27 -14.00 -11.06 -6.84
CA GLY A 27 -14.47 -12.45 -6.97
C GLY A 27 -13.30 -13.42 -6.84
N TYR A 28 -13.00 -14.15 -7.92
CA TYR A 28 -11.88 -15.09 -8.01
C TYR A 28 -10.68 -14.57 -8.80
N ALA A 29 -10.77 -13.35 -9.34
CA ALA A 29 -9.68 -12.76 -10.11
C ALA A 29 -8.68 -12.07 -9.16
N GLU A 30 -7.41 -12.45 -9.25
CA GLU A 30 -6.29 -11.75 -8.60
C GLU A 30 -5.97 -10.47 -9.38
N LEU A 31 -6.09 -9.33 -8.70
CA LEU A 31 -5.71 -8.01 -9.23
C LEU A 31 -4.27 -7.65 -8.87
N LEU A 32 -3.83 -8.04 -7.66
CA LEU A 32 -2.47 -7.79 -7.17
C LEU A 32 -2.11 -8.81 -6.11
N LYS A 33 -0.88 -9.35 -6.19
CA LYS A 33 -0.20 -10.02 -5.09
C LYS A 33 1.16 -9.39 -4.88
N ASN A 34 1.46 -9.00 -3.64
CA ASN A 34 2.70 -8.33 -3.30
C ASN A 34 3.20 -8.81 -1.94
N ASP A 35 4.51 -9.03 -1.82
CA ASP A 35 5.21 -9.51 -0.62
C ASP A 35 5.95 -8.39 0.13
N PHE A 36 5.76 -7.14 -0.32
CA PHE A 36 6.43 -5.94 0.18
C PHE A 36 7.96 -5.93 0.04
N ALA A 37 8.56 -6.81 -0.75
CA ALA A 37 10.02 -6.83 -0.94
C ALA A 37 10.56 -5.50 -1.50
N LYS A 38 9.81 -4.85 -2.40
CA LYS A 38 10.14 -3.51 -2.94
C LYS A 38 10.01 -2.39 -1.90
N LEU A 39 9.33 -2.64 -0.79
CA LEU A 39 9.07 -1.70 0.29
C LEU A 39 9.79 -2.08 1.59
N ALA A 40 10.84 -2.91 1.52
CA ALA A 40 11.49 -3.48 2.70
C ALA A 40 11.91 -2.45 3.75
N GLY A 41 12.34 -1.24 3.35
CA GLY A 41 12.73 -0.17 4.28
C GLY A 41 11.60 0.77 4.74
N ALA A 42 10.35 0.52 4.33
CA ALA A 42 9.21 1.39 4.62
C ALA A 42 8.41 0.88 5.84
N THR A 43 7.80 1.80 6.58
CA THR A 43 6.89 1.52 7.71
C THR A 43 5.43 1.46 7.28
N ALA A 44 5.11 2.04 6.11
CA ALA A 44 3.80 2.01 5.46
C ALA A 44 3.95 2.04 3.94
N GLY A 45 2.90 1.65 3.22
CA GLY A 45 2.91 1.63 1.76
C GLY A 45 1.53 1.66 1.13
N THR A 46 1.38 2.38 0.02
CA THR A 46 0.25 2.14 -0.88
C THR A 46 0.51 0.89 -1.69
N VAL A 47 -0.57 0.23 -2.13
CA VAL A 47 -0.48 -1.01 -2.92
C VAL A 47 -1.33 -0.93 -4.19
N ALA A 48 -2.43 -0.19 -4.14
CA ALA A 48 -3.38 -0.08 -5.24
C ALA A 48 -4.15 1.24 -5.16
N GLU A 49 -4.58 1.70 -6.33
CA GLU A 49 -5.51 2.81 -6.50
C GLU A 49 -6.73 2.30 -7.28
N PHE A 50 -7.91 2.79 -6.90
CA PHE A 50 -9.13 2.60 -7.69
C PHE A 50 -9.64 3.98 -8.07
N VAL A 51 -9.84 4.20 -9.36
CA VAL A 51 -10.29 5.48 -9.92
C VAL A 51 -11.53 5.24 -10.77
N ARG A 52 -12.47 6.18 -10.77
CA ARG A 52 -13.58 6.13 -11.73
C ARG A 52 -13.15 6.75 -13.05
N ASP A 53 -13.36 6.03 -14.14
CA ASP A 53 -13.18 6.56 -15.48
C ASP A 53 -14.33 7.51 -15.88
N ALA A 54 -14.27 8.04 -17.12
CA ALA A 54 -15.31 8.90 -17.66
C ALA A 54 -16.68 8.20 -17.85
N SER A 55 -16.69 6.86 -17.92
CA SER A 55 -17.92 6.06 -18.00
C SER A 55 -18.56 5.80 -16.63
N GLY A 56 -17.84 6.12 -15.55
CA GLY A 56 -18.24 5.85 -14.17
C GLY A 56 -17.86 4.46 -13.66
N THR A 57 -17.12 3.70 -14.46
CA THR A 57 -16.58 2.38 -14.12
C THR A 57 -15.35 2.53 -13.24
N TRP A 58 -15.20 1.65 -12.25
CA TRP A 58 -13.97 1.59 -11.44
C TRP A 58 -12.86 0.87 -12.19
N GLU A 59 -11.72 1.53 -12.33
CA GLU A 59 -10.48 0.95 -12.81
C GLU A 59 -9.55 0.64 -11.64
N PHE A 60 -8.81 -0.48 -11.75
CA PHE A 60 -7.75 -0.85 -10.82
C PHE A 60 -6.39 -0.44 -11.39
N HIS A 61 -5.60 0.25 -10.57
CA HIS A 61 -4.23 0.68 -10.91
C HIS A 61 -3.28 0.19 -9.80
N GLU A 62 -2.21 -0.53 -10.16
CA GLU A 62 -1.16 -0.89 -9.19
C GLU A 62 -0.42 0.38 -8.74
N MET A 63 -0.28 0.57 -7.43
CA MET A 63 0.34 1.77 -6.88
C MET A 63 1.21 1.42 -5.66
N VAL A 64 2.34 0.77 -5.90
CA VAL A 64 3.30 0.36 -4.86
C VAL A 64 4.25 1.52 -4.54
N ARG A 65 4.00 2.22 -3.42
CA ARG A 65 4.81 3.36 -2.95
C ARG A 65 5.09 3.23 -1.45
N GLY A 66 6.35 3.34 -1.05
CA GLY A 66 6.77 3.26 0.36
C GLY A 66 6.72 4.61 1.07
N PHE A 67 6.48 4.56 2.37
CA PHE A 67 6.42 5.72 3.28
C PHE A 67 7.14 5.38 4.59
N GLY A 68 7.75 6.39 5.20
CA GLY A 68 8.37 6.30 6.53
C GLY A 68 7.51 6.92 7.64
N SER A 69 6.26 7.31 7.36
CA SER A 69 5.36 7.93 8.32
C SER A 69 4.65 6.90 9.20
N GLU A 70 4.29 7.32 10.42
CA GLU A 70 3.44 6.57 11.34
C GLU A 70 2.02 6.41 10.78
N PRO A 71 1.24 5.38 11.18
CA PRO A 71 -0.05 5.06 10.57
C PRO A 71 -1.06 6.24 10.47
N ILE A 72 -1.11 7.11 11.48
CA ILE A 72 -2.01 8.27 11.49
C ILE A 72 -1.59 9.30 10.42
N VAL A 73 -0.28 9.59 10.34
CA VAL A 73 0.28 10.54 9.37
C VAL A 73 0.21 9.96 7.96
N PHE A 74 0.52 8.67 7.81
CA PHE A 74 0.35 7.96 6.54
C PHE A 74 -1.06 8.11 5.96
N GLY A 75 -2.09 8.02 6.82
CA GLY A 75 -3.49 8.20 6.40
C GLY A 75 -3.80 9.56 5.78
N THR A 76 -3.04 10.61 6.11
CA THR A 76 -3.23 11.95 5.52
C THR A 76 -2.42 12.14 4.23
N GLU A 77 -1.33 11.41 4.05
CA GLU A 77 -0.38 11.57 2.94
C GLU A 77 -0.62 10.60 1.78
N MET A 78 -1.22 9.43 2.05
CA MET A 78 -1.26 8.32 1.10
C MET A 78 -2.00 8.62 -0.21
N GLY A 79 -2.91 9.60 -0.21
CA GLY A 79 -3.63 10.08 -1.40
C GLY A 79 -2.97 11.22 -2.15
N SER A 80 -1.81 11.71 -1.70
CA SER A 80 -1.09 12.79 -2.38
C SER A 80 -0.43 12.29 -3.66
N ALA A 81 -0.42 13.14 -4.69
CA ALA A 81 0.23 12.86 -5.96
C ALA A 81 1.69 12.41 -5.75
N PRO A 82 2.15 11.33 -6.42
CA PRO A 82 3.55 10.94 -6.40
C PRO A 82 4.44 12.11 -6.84
N ARG A 83 5.59 12.27 -6.19
CA ARG A 83 6.62 13.19 -6.70
C ARG A 83 7.18 12.62 -8.01
N PRO A 84 7.41 13.46 -9.04
CA PRO A 84 8.01 13.03 -10.30
C PRO A 84 9.46 12.54 -10.13
#